data_AF-A0A242AAC6-F1
#
_entry.id   AF-A0A242AAC6-F1
#
_cell.length_a   1.000
_cell.length_b   1.000
_cell.length_c   1.000
_cell.angle_alpha   90.00
_cell.angle_beta   90.00
_cell.angle_gamma   90.00
#
_symmetry.space_group_name_H-M   'P 1'
#
loop_
_entity.id
_entity.type
_entity.pdbx_description
1 polymer ?
#
loop_
_entity_poly.entity_id
_entity_poly.type
_entity_poly.pdbx_seq_one_letter_code
_entity_poly.pdbx_strand_id
1 'polypeptide(L)'
;MAVIKLYIAESPLCVEKVTLDFMGNEMSRIPQERFERVDADMHAVVDQLCTVLIAEAIDQLEAIGEEADYIDLLYLQLVNVYQTKSGNQLLQQPFSAMEAALRPVMMEVCEPIVEKFYEELSNQLEESTDDEVFSSYYLDGQQVVIQLTAPIEYEEVLSVDTLIRQYHETLQTVYEKIYPYLV
;
A
#
# COMPACT_ATOMS: atom_id res chain seq x y z
N MET A 1 -2.97 -12.59 -0.77
CA MET A 1 -3.43 -11.20 -0.92
C MET A 1 -4.66 -10.95 -0.06
N ALA A 2 -4.59 -9.94 0.81
CA ALA A 2 -5.68 -9.54 1.69
C ALA A 2 -6.80 -8.83 0.90
N VAL A 3 -8.06 -9.06 1.27
CA VAL A 3 -9.21 -8.43 0.60
C VAL A 3 -10.28 -7.99 1.60
N ILE A 4 -10.66 -6.73 1.55
CA ILE A 4 -11.85 -6.21 2.23
C ILE A 4 -13.04 -6.22 1.26
N LYS A 5 -14.04 -7.01 1.57
CA LYS A 5 -15.31 -7.15 0.85
C LYS A 5 -16.38 -6.27 1.48
N LEU A 6 -16.92 -5.34 0.69
CA LEU A 6 -18.02 -4.46 1.06
C LEU A 6 -19.34 -4.99 0.49
N TYR A 7 -20.30 -5.27 1.37
CA TYR A 7 -21.66 -5.72 1.00
C TYR A 7 -22.63 -4.54 1.18
N ILE A 8 -22.82 -3.76 0.12
CA ILE A 8 -23.61 -2.53 0.13
C ILE A 8 -24.86 -2.73 -0.73
N ALA A 9 -26.05 -2.74 -0.12
CA ALA A 9 -27.33 -2.85 -0.81
C ALA A 9 -27.88 -1.46 -1.19
N GLU A 10 -28.82 -1.39 -2.15
CA GLU A 10 -29.33 -0.13 -2.73
C GLU A 10 -30.78 0.21 -2.33
N SER A 11 -31.54 -0.73 -1.79
CA SER A 11 -32.98 -0.55 -1.55
C SER A 11 -33.51 -1.43 -0.41
N PRO A 12 -33.46 -0.94 0.85
CA PRO A 12 -32.89 0.35 1.26
C PRO A 12 -31.36 0.38 1.13
N LEU A 13 -30.79 1.57 0.99
CA LEU A 13 -29.33 1.73 1.02
C LEU A 13 -28.80 1.36 2.42
N CYS A 14 -27.95 0.35 2.48
CA CYS A 14 -27.36 -0.09 3.74
C CYS A 14 -25.99 -0.76 3.54
N VAL A 15 -25.16 -0.69 4.57
CA VAL A 15 -23.96 -1.50 4.70
C VAL A 15 -24.38 -2.77 5.43
N GLU A 16 -24.58 -3.87 4.71
CA GLU A 16 -25.04 -5.13 5.30
C GLU A 16 -23.91 -5.79 6.09
N LYS A 17 -22.72 -5.82 5.49
CA LYS A 17 -21.54 -6.49 6.03
C LYS A 17 -20.27 -5.88 5.45
N VAL A 18 -19.21 -5.86 6.25
CA VAL A 18 -17.83 -5.66 5.81
C VAL A 18 -17.04 -6.87 6.26
N THR A 19 -16.28 -7.47 5.35
CA THR A 19 -15.50 -8.69 5.63
C THR A 19 -14.07 -8.51 5.19
N LEU A 20 -13.10 -8.89 6.01
CA LEU A 20 -11.69 -9.02 5.64
C LEU A 20 -11.33 -10.49 5.53
N ASP A 21 -10.86 -10.89 4.36
CA ASP A 21 -10.20 -12.17 4.13
C ASP A 21 -8.68 -11.98 4.22
N PHE A 22 -8.04 -12.62 5.19
CA PHE A 22 -6.62 -12.46 5.45
C PHE A 22 -6.03 -13.69 6.15
N MET A 23 -4.85 -14.15 5.72
CA MET A 23 -4.18 -15.35 6.28
C MET A 23 -5.07 -16.60 6.40
N GLY A 24 -6.00 -16.80 5.47
CA GLY A 24 -6.95 -17.92 5.49
C GLY A 24 -8.10 -17.77 6.51
N ASN A 25 -8.15 -16.65 7.23
CA ASN A 25 -9.22 -16.30 8.16
C ASN A 25 -10.20 -15.29 7.54
N GLU A 26 -11.48 -15.40 7.92
CA GLU A 26 -12.52 -14.43 7.56
C GLU A 26 -12.96 -13.68 8.83
N MET A 27 -12.79 -12.35 8.84
CA MET A 27 -13.26 -11.46 9.91
C MET A 27 -14.37 -10.59 9.37
N SER A 28 -15.49 -10.46 10.09
CA SER A 28 -16.65 -9.71 9.61
C SER A 28 -17.20 -8.73 10.62
N ARG A 29 -17.78 -7.63 10.13
CA ARG A 29 -18.59 -6.66 10.87
C ARG A 29 -19.94 -6.47 10.20
N ILE A 30 -21.00 -6.41 11.01
CA ILE A 30 -22.39 -6.31 10.56
C ILE A 30 -22.99 -5.07 11.25
N PRO A 31 -22.82 -3.87 10.68
CA PRO A 31 -23.23 -2.61 11.33
C PRO A 31 -24.76 -2.45 11.38
N GLN A 32 -25.52 -3.14 10.51
CA GLN A 32 -26.99 -3.03 10.37
C GLN A 32 -27.49 -1.58 10.19
N GLU A 33 -26.66 -0.71 9.63
CA GLU A 33 -26.94 0.71 9.48
C GLU A 33 -27.52 1.03 8.10
N ARG A 34 -28.52 1.92 8.07
CA ARG A 34 -29.21 2.36 6.86
C ARG A 34 -28.87 3.81 6.58
N PHE A 35 -28.71 4.12 5.31
CA PHE A 35 -28.33 5.45 4.85
C PHE A 35 -29.36 5.96 3.84
N GLU A 36 -29.53 7.28 3.77
CA GLU A 36 -30.37 7.89 2.74
C GLU A 36 -29.64 8.02 1.40
N ARG A 37 -28.32 8.21 1.44
CA ARG A 37 -27.43 8.43 0.31
C ARG A 37 -26.00 8.05 0.66
N VAL A 38 -25.12 7.96 -0.34
CA VAL A 38 -23.67 7.88 -0.12
C VAL A 38 -23.14 9.28 0.15
N ASP A 39 -22.77 9.54 1.40
CA ASP A 39 -22.20 10.80 1.87
C ASP A 39 -21.06 10.55 2.88
N ALA A 40 -20.60 11.62 3.54
CA ALA A 40 -19.49 11.58 4.48
C ALA A 40 -19.79 10.69 5.69
N ASP A 41 -21.05 10.59 6.13
CA ASP A 41 -21.43 9.78 7.28
C ASP A 41 -21.33 8.30 6.94
N MET A 42 -21.90 7.89 5.80
CA MET A 42 -21.74 6.52 5.30
C MET A 42 -20.27 6.16 5.06
N HIS A 43 -19.49 7.08 4.49
CA HIS A 43 -18.06 6.88 4.27
C HIS A 43 -17.31 6.67 5.60
N ALA A 44 -17.53 7.53 6.59
CA ALA A 44 -16.89 7.43 7.90
C ALA A 44 -17.22 6.10 8.60
N VAL A 45 -18.46 5.62 8.48
CA VAL A 45 -18.85 4.31 9.02
C VAL A 45 -18.06 3.20 8.35
N VAL A 46 -17.99 3.16 7.02
CA VAL A 46 -17.26 2.09 6.31
C VAL A 46 -15.76 2.18 6.58
N ASP A 47 -15.18 3.37 6.60
CA ASP A 47 -13.75 3.61 6.91
C ASP A 47 -13.40 3.09 8.31
N GLN A 48 -14.25 3.40 9.31
CA GLN A 48 -14.06 2.90 10.66
C GLN A 48 -14.19 1.37 10.75
N LEU A 49 -15.14 0.76 10.03
CA LEU A 49 -15.29 -0.70 10.01
C LEU A 49 -14.07 -1.38 9.39
N CYS A 50 -13.53 -0.84 8.29
CA CYS A 50 -12.30 -1.32 7.67
C CYS A 50 -11.11 -1.17 8.61
N THR A 51 -10.98 -0.01 9.28
CA THR A 51 -9.94 0.27 10.27
C THR A 51 -9.91 -0.76 11.40
N VAL A 52 -11.10 -1.12 11.94
CA VAL A 52 -11.21 -2.13 12.99
C VAL A 52 -10.75 -3.50 12.50
N LEU A 53 -11.12 -3.90 11.28
CA LEU A 53 -10.70 -5.17 10.70
C LEU A 53 -9.18 -5.20 10.45
N ILE A 54 -8.59 -4.09 10.03
CA ILE A 54 -7.14 -3.96 9.86
C ILE A 54 -6.42 -4.09 11.19
N ALA A 55 -6.91 -3.45 12.25
CA ALA A 55 -6.31 -3.60 13.58
C ALA A 55 -6.30 -5.08 14.03
N GLU A 56 -7.40 -5.82 13.81
CA GLU A 56 -7.45 -7.25 14.11
C GLU A 56 -6.52 -8.10 13.23
N ALA A 57 -6.32 -7.69 11.97
CA ALA A 57 -5.36 -8.34 11.08
C ALA A 57 -3.92 -8.10 11.52
N ILE A 58 -3.61 -6.89 12.01
CA ILE A 58 -2.30 -6.55 12.57
C ILE A 58 -2.04 -7.39 13.83
N ASP A 59 -3.00 -7.52 14.74
CA ASP A 59 -2.87 -8.38 15.91
C ASP A 59 -2.57 -9.85 15.53
N GLN A 60 -3.14 -10.32 14.41
CA GLN A 60 -2.84 -11.66 13.87
C GLN A 60 -1.44 -11.75 13.25
N LEU A 61 -1.02 -10.73 12.50
CA LEU A 61 0.32 -10.61 11.94
C LEU A 61 1.40 -10.66 13.03
N GLU A 62 1.22 -9.89 14.10
CA GLU A 62 2.17 -9.85 15.21
C GLU A 62 2.26 -11.20 15.93
N ALA A 63 1.17 -11.98 15.96
CA ALA A 63 1.13 -13.26 16.66
C ALA A 63 1.75 -14.41 15.85
N ILE A 64 1.45 -14.49 14.55
CA ILE A 64 1.75 -15.67 13.70
C ILE A 64 2.16 -15.32 12.26
N GLY A 65 2.29 -14.05 11.90
CA GLY A 65 2.57 -13.60 10.54
C GLY A 65 4.02 -13.74 10.11
N GLU A 66 4.21 -13.92 8.82
CA GLU A 66 5.51 -13.86 8.13
C GLU A 66 5.58 -12.58 7.28
N GLU A 67 6.78 -12.16 6.85
CA GLU A 67 6.99 -10.95 6.04
C GLU A 67 6.05 -10.86 4.82
N ALA A 68 5.81 -12.00 4.15
CA ALA A 68 4.88 -12.08 3.03
C ALA A 68 3.43 -11.72 3.40
N ASP A 69 3.00 -12.01 4.62
CA ASP A 69 1.67 -11.66 5.12
C ASP A 69 1.54 -10.16 5.37
N TYR A 70 2.61 -9.49 5.84
CA TYR A 70 2.64 -8.03 5.99
C TYR A 70 2.49 -7.34 4.63
N ILE A 71 3.20 -7.83 3.62
CA ILE A 71 3.08 -7.36 2.23
C ILE A 71 1.65 -7.58 1.72
N ASP A 72 1.08 -8.77 1.94
CA ASP A 72 -0.29 -9.10 1.54
C ASP A 72 -1.35 -8.16 2.14
N LEU A 73 -1.16 -7.72 3.39
CA LEU A 73 -2.02 -6.75 4.06
C LEU A 73 -1.77 -5.32 3.57
N LEU A 74 -0.52 -4.95 3.32
CA LEU A 74 -0.14 -3.63 2.81
C LEU A 74 -0.76 -3.34 1.44
N TYR A 75 -0.88 -4.36 0.59
CA TYR A 75 -1.52 -4.28 -0.73
C TYR A 75 -2.97 -4.77 -0.72
N LEU A 76 -3.69 -4.64 0.40
CA LEU A 76 -5.09 -5.07 0.49
C LEU A 76 -5.96 -4.39 -0.57
N GLN A 77 -6.97 -5.12 -1.03
CA GLN A 77 -7.93 -4.61 -2.01
C GLN A 77 -9.31 -4.42 -1.39
N LEU A 78 -9.95 -3.31 -1.72
CA LEU A 78 -11.36 -3.08 -1.41
C LEU A 78 -12.24 -3.52 -2.59
N VAL A 79 -13.23 -4.37 -2.32
CA VAL A 79 -14.11 -4.95 -3.34
C VAL A 79 -15.57 -4.65 -3.00
N ASN A 80 -16.28 -4.02 -3.93
CA ASN A 80 -17.74 -3.89 -3.88
C ASN A 80 -18.39 -5.19 -4.37
N VAL A 81 -18.82 -6.05 -3.45
CA VAL A 81 -19.28 -7.41 -3.75
C VAL A 81 -20.53 -7.42 -4.61
N TYR A 82 -21.49 -6.53 -4.32
CA TYR A 82 -22.74 -6.45 -5.07
C TYR A 82 -22.65 -5.58 -6.33
N GLN A 83 -21.48 -4.98 -6.60
CA GLN A 83 -21.24 -4.12 -7.76
C GLN A 83 -22.27 -2.98 -7.86
N THR A 84 -22.77 -2.52 -6.72
CA THR A 84 -23.79 -1.47 -6.64
C THR A 84 -23.22 -0.11 -7.00
N LYS A 85 -24.07 0.81 -7.47
CA LYS A 85 -23.64 2.18 -7.80
C LYS A 85 -23.14 2.89 -6.56
N SER A 86 -23.85 2.73 -5.45
CA SER A 86 -23.50 3.28 -4.15
C SER A 86 -22.16 2.76 -3.65
N GLY A 87 -21.90 1.44 -3.77
CA GLY A 87 -20.59 0.88 -3.43
C GLY A 87 -19.46 1.40 -4.32
N ASN A 88 -19.70 1.54 -5.62
CA ASN A 88 -18.69 2.11 -6.52
C ASN A 88 -18.40 3.58 -6.21
N GLN A 89 -19.43 4.36 -5.89
CA GLN A 89 -19.30 5.76 -5.48
C GLN A 89 -18.50 5.89 -4.17
N LEU A 90 -18.74 4.99 -3.21
CA LEU A 90 -17.99 4.94 -1.95
C LEU A 90 -16.50 4.69 -2.21
N LEU A 91 -16.18 3.73 -3.07
CA LEU A 91 -14.80 3.36 -3.42
C LEU A 91 -14.03 4.43 -4.22
N GLN A 92 -14.70 5.48 -4.71
CA GLN A 92 -13.99 6.62 -5.33
C GLN A 92 -13.38 7.58 -4.30
N GLN A 93 -13.71 7.42 -3.01
CA GLN A 93 -13.23 8.28 -1.94
C GLN A 93 -12.10 7.59 -1.16
N PRO A 94 -11.13 8.36 -0.62
CA PRO A 94 -10.03 7.79 0.14
C PRO A 94 -10.46 7.39 1.55
N PHE A 95 -10.17 6.15 1.94
CA PHE A 95 -10.37 5.61 3.29
C PHE A 95 -9.20 6.02 4.20
N SER A 96 -9.20 7.28 4.65
CA SER A 96 -8.04 7.87 5.32
C SER A 96 -7.72 7.24 6.68
N ALA A 97 -8.74 6.82 7.44
CA ALA A 97 -8.52 6.16 8.73
C ALA A 97 -7.94 4.75 8.54
N MET A 98 -8.46 4.02 7.56
CA MET A 98 -7.95 2.72 7.13
C MET A 98 -6.48 2.81 6.70
N GLU A 99 -6.14 3.78 5.87
CA GLU A 99 -4.77 4.01 5.40
C GLU A 99 -3.82 4.39 6.54
N ALA A 100 -4.28 5.18 7.51
CA ALA A 100 -3.51 5.49 8.71
C ALA A 100 -3.28 4.23 9.57
N ALA A 101 -4.23 3.30 9.61
CA ALA A 101 -4.10 2.05 10.36
C ALA A 101 -3.07 1.09 9.74
N LEU A 102 -2.80 1.18 8.43
CA LEU A 102 -1.77 0.39 7.76
C LEU A 102 -0.34 0.93 7.93
N ARG A 103 -0.18 2.14 8.46
CA ARG A 103 1.14 2.78 8.66
C ARG A 103 2.13 1.89 9.42
N PRO A 104 1.76 1.21 10.53
CA PRO A 104 2.71 0.36 11.26
C PRO A 104 3.20 -0.82 10.42
N VAL A 105 2.29 -1.46 9.66
CA VAL A 105 2.62 -2.57 8.75
C VAL A 105 3.61 -2.12 7.69
N MET A 106 3.36 -0.96 7.10
CA MET A 106 4.26 -0.37 6.11
C MET A 106 5.66 -0.11 6.66
N MET A 107 5.78 0.31 7.92
CA MET A 107 7.07 0.54 8.56
C MET A 107 7.81 -0.76 8.89
N GLU A 108 7.11 -1.86 9.14
CA GLU A 108 7.74 -3.17 9.40
C GLU A 108 8.41 -3.72 8.14
N VAL A 109 7.80 -3.53 6.97
CA VAL A 109 8.31 -4.04 5.69
C VAL A 109 9.01 -2.98 4.84
N CYS A 110 9.24 -1.77 5.36
CA CYS A 110 9.84 -0.71 4.55
C CYS A 110 11.28 -1.03 4.17
N GLU A 111 12.09 -1.47 5.12
CA GLU A 111 13.50 -1.82 4.90
C GLU A 111 13.68 -2.91 3.85
N PRO A 112 13.03 -4.10 3.94
CA PRO A 112 13.20 -5.14 2.93
C PRO A 112 12.68 -4.72 1.54
N ILE A 113 11.60 -3.93 1.45
CA ILE A 113 11.11 -3.41 0.17
C ILE A 113 12.12 -2.43 -0.44
N VAL A 114 12.70 -1.54 0.37
CA VAL A 114 13.66 -0.53 -0.08
C VAL A 114 14.99 -1.17 -0.47
N GLU A 115 15.46 -2.16 0.27
CA GLU A 115 16.66 -2.93 -0.08
C GLU A 115 16.49 -3.58 -1.45
N LYS A 116 15.36 -4.26 -1.67
CA LYS A 116 15.05 -4.88 -2.96
C LYS A 116 14.94 -3.84 -4.09
N PHE A 117 14.29 -2.70 -3.83
CA PHE A 117 14.20 -1.60 -4.80
C PHE A 117 15.58 -1.11 -5.22
N TYR A 118 16.46 -0.90 -4.25
CA TYR A 118 17.82 -0.46 -4.50
C TYR A 118 18.64 -1.50 -5.27
N GLU A 119 18.54 -2.79 -4.90
CA GLU A 119 19.19 -3.89 -5.61
C GLU A 119 18.76 -3.93 -7.08
N GLU A 120 17.44 -3.88 -7.35
CA GLU A 120 16.91 -3.88 -8.72
C GLU A 120 17.35 -2.65 -9.51
N LEU A 121 17.38 -1.47 -8.88
CA LEU A 121 17.88 -0.25 -9.52
C LEU A 121 19.37 -0.36 -9.85
N SER A 122 20.22 -0.79 -8.90
CA SER A 122 21.66 -0.94 -9.11
C SER A 122 21.95 -1.90 -10.25
N ASN A 123 21.28 -3.05 -10.26
CA ASN A 123 21.41 -4.04 -11.34
C ASN A 123 21.07 -3.44 -12.71
N GLN A 124 19.96 -2.68 -12.82
CA GLN A 124 19.59 -2.03 -14.09
C GLN A 124 20.61 -0.98 -14.55
N LEU A 125 21.18 -0.22 -13.61
CA LEU A 125 22.18 0.79 -13.92
C LEU A 125 23.50 0.13 -14.36
N GLU A 126 23.96 -0.90 -13.66
CA GLU A 126 25.17 -1.66 -13.98
C GLU A 126 25.07 -2.38 -15.33
N GLU A 127 23.91 -2.94 -15.67
CA GLU A 127 23.69 -3.56 -17.00
C GLU A 127 23.71 -2.55 -18.15
N SER A 128 23.56 -1.26 -17.83
CA SER A 128 23.36 -0.19 -18.82
C SER A 128 24.63 0.59 -19.17
N THR A 129 25.74 0.35 -18.47
CA THR A 129 27.02 1.04 -18.69
C THR A 129 28.20 0.07 -18.55
N ASP A 130 29.29 0.37 -19.26
CA ASP A 130 30.56 -0.36 -19.10
C ASP A 130 31.41 0.20 -17.95
N ASP A 131 31.03 1.35 -17.39
CA ASP A 131 31.72 2.00 -16.27
C ASP A 131 31.28 1.43 -14.92
N GLU A 132 32.16 1.51 -13.91
CA GLU A 132 31.84 1.07 -12.55
C GLU A 132 30.88 2.08 -11.88
N VAL A 133 29.69 1.61 -11.51
CA VAL A 133 28.68 2.41 -10.81
C VAL A 133 28.87 2.27 -9.31
N PHE A 134 29.22 3.37 -8.64
CA PHE A 134 29.34 3.39 -7.18
C PHE A 134 28.13 4.08 -6.58
N SER A 135 27.25 3.31 -5.94
CA SER A 135 26.05 3.82 -5.30
C SER A 135 25.85 3.29 -3.89
N SER A 136 24.98 3.94 -3.12
CA SER A 136 24.55 3.53 -1.79
C SER A 136 23.14 4.04 -1.52
N TYR A 137 22.46 3.46 -0.51
CA TYR A 137 21.20 3.97 -0.02
C TYR A 137 21.15 4.01 1.51
N TYR A 138 20.28 4.84 2.05
CA TYR A 138 19.92 4.82 3.48
C TYR A 138 18.49 5.32 3.69
N LEU A 139 17.91 4.94 4.83
CA LEU A 139 16.61 5.43 5.28
C LEU A 139 16.77 6.67 6.16
N ASP A 140 16.07 7.75 5.84
CA ASP A 140 15.92 8.95 6.68
C ASP A 140 14.44 9.14 7.03
N GLY A 141 14.02 8.51 8.13
CA GLY A 141 12.63 8.55 8.58
C GLY A 141 11.68 7.89 7.58
N GLN A 142 10.89 8.69 6.87
CA GLN A 142 9.95 8.23 5.83
C GLN A 142 10.47 8.46 4.41
N GLN A 143 11.77 8.70 4.28
CA GLN A 143 12.44 8.93 3.02
C GLN A 143 13.52 7.87 2.79
N VAL A 144 13.65 7.47 1.53
CA VAL A 144 14.79 6.70 1.02
C VAL A 144 15.68 7.68 0.29
N VAL A 145 16.96 7.71 0.65
CA VAL A 145 17.95 8.49 -0.08
C VAL A 145 18.87 7.54 -0.83
N ILE A 146 18.97 7.71 -2.15
CA ILE A 146 19.85 6.95 -3.03
C ILE A 146 20.93 7.90 -3.52
N GLN A 147 22.19 7.56 -3.26
CA GLN A 147 23.35 8.37 -3.62
C GLN A 147 24.23 7.61 -4.61
N LEU A 148 24.44 8.22 -5.78
CA LEU A 148 25.45 7.82 -6.75
C LEU A 148 26.66 8.74 -6.58
N THR A 149 27.84 8.12 -6.53
CA THR A 149 29.13 8.82 -6.30
C THR A 149 30.07 8.71 -7.49
N ALA A 150 29.86 7.73 -8.37
CA ALA A 150 30.51 7.63 -9.67
C ALA A 150 29.61 6.82 -10.64
N PRO A 151 29.64 7.13 -11.94
CA PRO A 151 30.51 8.12 -12.61
C PRO A 151 30.05 9.59 -12.43
N ILE A 152 28.87 9.80 -11.84
CA ILE A 152 28.31 11.11 -11.51
C ILE A 152 28.00 11.23 -10.02
N GLU A 153 28.03 12.46 -9.52
CA GLU A 153 27.43 12.79 -8.23
C GLU A 153 25.94 13.06 -8.44
N TYR A 154 25.08 12.20 -7.89
CA TYR A 154 23.63 12.34 -7.98
C TYR A 154 22.95 11.81 -6.72
N GLU A 155 21.88 12.48 -6.32
CA GLU A 155 21.07 12.11 -5.17
C GLU A 155 19.60 12.09 -5.56
N GLU A 156 18.91 10.99 -5.25
CA GLU A 156 17.47 10.88 -5.35
C GLU A 156 16.89 10.68 -3.95
N VAL A 157 15.85 11.45 -3.64
CA VAL A 157 15.10 11.34 -2.38
C VAL A 157 13.68 10.90 -2.70
N LEU A 158 13.30 9.72 -2.20
CA LEU A 158 12.00 9.10 -2.45
C LEU A 158 11.20 9.03 -1.16
N SER A 159 9.89 9.23 -1.25
CA SER A 159 8.98 8.91 -0.15
C SER A 159 8.80 7.39 -0.07
N VAL A 160 8.92 6.82 1.13
CA VAL A 160 8.62 5.40 1.39
C VAL A 160 7.18 5.05 0.96
N ASP A 161 6.20 5.90 1.32
CA ASP A 161 4.80 5.72 0.91
C ASP A 161 4.65 5.63 -0.62
N THR A 162 5.37 6.48 -1.36
CA THR A 162 5.31 6.51 -2.83
C THR A 162 5.99 5.28 -3.42
N LEU A 163 7.19 4.95 -2.93
CA LEU A 163 7.95 3.79 -3.38
C LEU A 163 7.14 2.51 -3.20
N ILE A 164 6.55 2.30 -2.02
CA ILE A 164 5.77 1.09 -1.74
C ILE A 164 4.54 1.01 -2.65
N ARG A 165 3.77 2.10 -2.79
CA ARG A 165 2.51 2.07 -3.56
C ARG A 165 2.72 2.04 -5.06
N GLN A 166 3.80 2.65 -5.55
CA GLN A 166 4.09 2.82 -6.97
C GLN A 166 5.43 2.19 -7.33
N TYR A 167 5.76 1.03 -6.75
CA TYR A 167 7.09 0.41 -6.83
C TYR A 167 7.69 0.39 -8.24
N HIS A 168 7.00 -0.21 -9.20
CA HIS A 168 7.52 -0.38 -10.57
C HIS A 168 7.61 0.95 -11.32
N GLU A 169 6.63 1.83 -11.16
CA GLU A 169 6.63 3.16 -11.78
C GLU A 169 7.74 4.04 -11.21
N THR A 170 7.96 3.96 -9.89
CA THR A 170 9.04 4.67 -9.19
C THR A 170 10.39 4.14 -9.65
N LEU A 171 10.56 2.82 -9.76
CA LEU A 171 11.80 2.20 -10.22
C LEU A 171 12.16 2.68 -11.61
N GLN A 172 11.21 2.61 -12.55
CA GLN A 172 11.40 3.08 -13.92
C GLN A 172 11.71 4.58 -13.95
N THR A 173 10.98 5.40 -13.20
CA THR A 173 11.18 6.85 -13.17
C THR A 173 12.57 7.23 -12.66
N VAL A 174 13.05 6.56 -11.60
CA VAL A 174 14.38 6.84 -11.04
C VAL A 174 15.47 6.38 -12.00
N TYR A 175 15.33 5.20 -12.59
CA TYR A 175 16.24 4.72 -13.62
C TYR A 175 16.35 5.71 -14.79
N GLU A 176 15.22 6.16 -15.34
CA GLU A 176 15.17 7.10 -16.47
C GLU A 176 15.80 8.47 -16.16
N LYS A 177 15.81 8.88 -14.89
CA LYS A 177 16.51 10.11 -14.47
C LYS A 177 18.02 9.94 -14.47
N ILE A 178 18.52 8.77 -14.06
CA ILE A 178 19.96 8.51 -13.87
C ILE A 178 20.61 8.06 -15.17
N TYR A 179 19.95 7.18 -15.92
CA TYR A 179 20.46 6.55 -17.14
C TYR A 179 21.11 7.52 -18.15
N PRO A 180 20.56 8.71 -18.45
CA PRO A 180 21.15 9.64 -19.42
C PRO A 180 22.55 10.16 -19.06
N TYR A 181 22.99 9.96 -17.81
CA TYR A 181 24.31 10.37 -17.34
C TYR A 181 25.32 9.22 -17.32
N LEU A 182 24.87 7.97 -17.56
CA LEU A 182 25.71 6.76 -17.56
C LEU A 182 26.11 6.29 -18.97
N VAL A 183 25.48 6.85 -20.02
CA VAL A 183 25.63 6.45 -21.43
C VAL A 183 26.19 7.57 -22.29
#